data_AF-A0A0S8JSW6-F1
#
_entry.id   AF-A0A0S8JSW6-F1
#
_cell.length_a   1.000
_cell.length_b   1.000
_cell.length_c   1.000
_cell.angle_alpha   90.00
_cell.angle_beta   90.00
_cell.angle_gamma   90.00
#
_symmetry.space_group_name_H-M   'P 1'
#
loop_
_entity.id
_entity.type
_entity.pdbx_description
1 polymer ?
#
loop_
_entity_poly.entity_id
_entity_poly.type
_entity_poly.pdbx_seq_one_letter_code
_entity_poly.pdbx_strand_id
1 'polypeptide(L)'
;MYSIARHIWLKHLRNQRFEGQKIQDQQSFIELKDEPFKVSNEDLKMSLYQKYFKQLPEDCQNILKLTARDIPQKEIAQALDFKSENYVKKRKHNCKEKLIEMIKQDPQYPDLWDEPDT
;
A
#
# COMPACT_ATOMS: atom_id res chain seq x y z
N MET A 1 55.10 13.16 39.68
CA MET A 1 54.25 14.32 39.29
C MET A 1 53.04 13.83 38.47
N TYR A 2 52.03 13.24 39.11
CA TYR A 2 50.77 12.81 38.43
C TYR A 2 49.53 13.50 39.03
N SER A 3 49.70 14.12 40.20
CA SER A 3 48.64 14.78 40.94
C SER A 3 48.12 16.02 40.23
N ILE A 4 48.97 16.77 39.53
CA ILE A 4 48.57 18.01 38.84
C ILE A 4 47.68 17.68 37.63
N ALA A 5 48.07 16.70 36.81
CA ALA A 5 47.28 16.24 35.68
C ALA A 5 45.90 15.72 36.10
N ARG A 6 45.83 14.95 37.20
CA ARG A 6 44.57 14.46 37.76
C ARG A 6 43.66 15.60 38.24
N HIS A 7 44.21 16.63 38.88
CA HIS A 7 43.41 17.78 39.33
C HIS A 7 42.85 18.60 38.17
N ILE A 8 43.62 18.78 37.09
CA ILE A 8 43.16 19.46 35.87
C ILE A 8 42.03 18.66 35.22
N TRP A 9 42.20 17.34 35.09
CA TRP A 9 41.17 16.46 34.51
C TRP A 9 39.87 16.45 35.33
N LEU A 10 39.97 16.39 36.66
CA LEU A 10 38.80 16.45 37.54
C LEU A 10 38.10 17.81 37.49
N LYS A 11 38.84 18.92 37.33
CA LYS A 11 38.27 20.26 37.13
C LYS A 11 37.55 20.34 35.79
N HIS A 12 38.14 19.78 34.73
CA HIS A 12 37.54 19.71 33.40
C HIS A 12 36.22 18.92 33.42
N LEU A 13 36.22 17.72 33.99
CA LEU A 13 35.01 16.89 34.14
C LEU A 13 33.92 17.53 34.99
N ARG A 14 34.29 18.28 36.04
CA ARG A 14 33.33 19.01 36.87
C ARG A 14 32.66 20.14 36.08
N ASN A 15 33.42 20.88 35.28
CA ASN A 15 32.86 21.89 34.39
C ASN A 15 31.99 21.28 33.28
N GLN A 16 32.41 20.14 32.72
CA GLN A 16 31.66 19.42 31.68
C GLN A 16 30.32 18.83 32.18
N ARG A 17 30.21 18.52 33.48
CA ARG A 17 28.93 18.11 34.10
C ARG A 17 28.03 19.29 34.47
N PHE A 18 28.60 20.47 34.72
CA PHE A 18 27.87 21.68 35.09
C PHE A 18 27.33 22.41 33.86
N GLU A 19 28.09 22.40 32.76
CA GLU A 19 27.61 22.68 31.42
C GLU A 19 26.83 21.46 30.93
N GLY A 20 25.63 21.27 31.49
CA GLY A 20 24.75 20.15 31.22
C GLY A 20 24.77 19.79 29.75
N GLN A 21 24.97 18.50 29.49
CA GLN A 21 25.00 17.88 28.18
C GLN A 21 23.90 18.48 27.30
N LYS A 22 24.25 19.50 26.51
CA LYS A 22 23.66 19.69 25.21
C LYS A 22 24.22 18.53 24.42
N ILE A 23 23.57 17.38 24.53
CA ILE A 23 23.64 16.34 23.52
C ILE A 23 23.28 17.10 22.25
N GLN A 24 24.31 17.48 21.50
CA GLN A 24 24.12 18.06 20.20
C GLN A 24 23.71 16.88 19.34
N ASP A 25 22.41 16.59 19.40
CA ASP A 25 21.74 15.65 18.53
C ASP A 25 21.93 16.21 17.13
N GLN A 26 23.03 15.81 16.47
CA GLN A 26 23.32 16.11 15.07
C GLN A 26 22.47 15.21 14.16
N GLN A 27 21.33 14.73 14.63
CA GLN A 27 20.29 14.28 13.73
C GLN A 27 19.56 15.55 13.34
N SER A 28 19.78 15.98 12.09
CA SER A 28 18.91 16.95 11.44
C SER A 28 17.47 16.54 11.73
N PHE A 29 16.75 17.33 12.52
CA PHE A 29 15.32 17.14 12.72
C PHE A 29 14.70 17.22 11.32
N ILE A 30 14.39 16.07 10.74
CA ILE A 30 13.59 16.02 9.53
C ILE A 30 12.22 16.43 10.03
N GLU A 31 11.92 17.71 9.92
CA GLU A 31 10.57 18.22 10.00
C GLU A 31 9.84 17.53 8.85
N LEU A 32 9.23 16.39 9.14
CA LEU A 32 8.26 15.74 8.28
C LEU A 32 7.16 16.79 8.15
N LYS A 33 7.28 17.66 7.15
CA LYS A 33 6.14 18.40 6.65
C LYS A 33 5.09 17.32 6.43
N ASP A 34 4.01 17.39 7.18
CA ASP A 34 2.78 16.69 6.89
C ASP A 34 2.27 17.24 5.55
N GLU A 35 3.00 16.94 4.46
CA GLU A 35 2.38 16.98 3.15
C GLU A 35 1.28 15.93 3.22
N PRO A 36 0.01 16.33 3.06
CA PRO A 36 -1.06 15.35 2.98
C PRO A 36 -0.65 14.43 1.85
N PHE A 37 -0.48 13.14 2.17
CA PHE A 37 -0.16 12.10 1.19
C PHE A 37 -1.17 12.27 0.06
N LYS A 38 -0.73 12.83 -1.08
CA LYS A 38 -1.63 13.10 -2.19
C LYS A 38 -2.04 11.74 -2.71
N VAL A 39 -3.22 11.30 -2.31
CA VAL A 39 -3.80 10.04 -2.78
C VAL A 39 -3.92 10.19 -4.28
N SER A 40 -3.18 9.36 -5.03
CA SER A 40 -3.23 9.38 -6.48
C SER A 40 -4.63 8.97 -6.93
N ASN A 41 -5.08 9.46 -8.09
CA ASN A 41 -6.27 8.93 -8.74
C ASN A 41 -6.16 7.42 -8.97
N GLU A 42 -4.95 6.88 -9.12
CA GLU A 42 -4.69 5.44 -9.20
C GLU A 42 -4.99 4.70 -7.89
N ASP A 43 -4.62 5.29 -6.74
CA ASP A 43 -4.90 4.72 -5.42
C ASP A 43 -6.42 4.68 -5.16
N LEU A 44 -7.14 5.73 -5.59
CA LEU A 44 -8.60 5.79 -5.50
C LEU A 44 -9.26 4.72 -6.39
N LYS A 45 -8.80 4.58 -7.65
CA LYS A 45 -9.26 3.52 -8.56
C LYS A 45 -9.01 2.13 -7.99
N MET A 46 -7.83 1.90 -7.42
CA MET A 46 -7.47 0.63 -6.77
C MET A 46 -8.36 0.35 -5.55
N SER A 47 -8.60 1.35 -4.70
CA SER A 47 -9.48 1.24 -3.54
C SER A 47 -10.90 0.85 -3.95
N LEU A 48 -11.43 1.51 -4.99
CA LEU A 48 -12.76 1.25 -5.51
C LEU A 48 -12.86 -0.17 -6.12
N TYR A 49 -11.85 -0.58 -6.90
CA TYR A 49 -11.73 -1.95 -7.40
C TYR A 49 -11.77 -2.97 -6.25
N GLN A 50 -10.96 -2.77 -5.20
CA GLN A 50 -10.90 -3.69 -4.05
C GLN A 50 -12.22 -3.76 -3.29
N LYS A 51 -12.91 -2.62 -3.11
CA LYS A 51 -14.22 -2.53 -2.45
C LYS A 51 -15.24 -3.41 -3.16
N TYR A 52 -15.34 -3.29 -4.48
CA TYR A 52 -16.31 -4.06 -5.27
C TYR A 52 -15.89 -5.51 -5.50
N PHE A 53 -14.59 -5.76 -5.62
CA PHE A 53 -14.05 -7.11 -5.72
C PHE A 53 -14.45 -7.98 -4.53
N LYS A 54 -14.43 -7.44 -3.31
CA LYS A 54 -14.84 -8.16 -2.09
C LYS A 54 -16.34 -8.47 -2.03
N GLN A 55 -17.17 -7.74 -2.78
CA GLN A 55 -18.62 -7.96 -2.85
C GLN A 55 -19.01 -9.03 -3.88
N LEU A 56 -18.09 -9.43 -4.76
CA LEU A 56 -18.35 -10.49 -5.73
C LEU A 56 -18.52 -11.85 -5.02
N PRO A 57 -19.27 -12.79 -5.63
CA PRO A 57 -19.32 -14.17 -5.16
C PRO A 57 -17.92 -14.81 -5.09
N GLU A 58 -17.70 -15.71 -4.14
CA GLU A 58 -16.41 -16.37 -3.90
C GLU A 58 -15.85 -17.04 -5.17
N ASP A 59 -16.70 -17.73 -5.94
CA ASP A 59 -16.34 -18.31 -7.24
C ASP A 59 -15.74 -17.27 -8.19
N CYS A 60 -16.37 -16.09 -8.29
CA CYS A 60 -15.91 -15.02 -9.15
C CYS A 60 -14.59 -14.43 -8.65
N GLN A 61 -14.45 -14.25 -7.33
CA GLN A 61 -13.21 -13.78 -6.74
C GLN A 61 -12.05 -14.73 -7.04
N ASN A 62 -12.28 -16.05 -6.90
CA ASN A 62 -11.26 -17.05 -7.13
C ASN A 62 -10.85 -17.12 -8.61
N ILE A 63 -11.81 -17.11 -9.54
CA ILE A 63 -11.53 -17.07 -10.99
C ILE A 63 -10.71 -15.83 -11.36
N LEU A 64 -11.09 -14.65 -10.85
CA LEU A 64 -10.38 -13.40 -11.15
C LEU A 64 -8.98 -13.36 -10.52
N LYS A 65 -8.79 -13.86 -9.29
CA LYS A 65 -7.45 -13.98 -8.65
C LYS A 65 -6.51 -14.87 -9.45
N LEU A 66 -6.99 -16.03 -9.88
CA LEU A 66 -6.17 -16.97 -10.65
C LEU A 66 -5.86 -16.42 -12.04
N THR A 67 -6.83 -15.76 -12.67
CA THR A 67 -6.62 -15.06 -13.95
C THR A 67 -5.59 -13.94 -13.83
N ALA A 68 -5.59 -13.20 -12.72
CA ALA A 68 -4.62 -12.13 -12.47
C ALA A 68 -3.18 -12.64 -12.28
N ARG A 69 -2.99 -13.94 -12.10
CA ARG A 69 -1.68 -14.62 -12.06
C ARG A 69 -1.29 -15.24 -13.41
N ASP A 70 -2.00 -14.90 -14.49
CA ASP A 70 -1.81 -15.46 -15.84
C ASP A 70 -1.95 -16.99 -15.91
N ILE A 71 -2.71 -17.59 -15.00
CA ILE A 71 -2.98 -19.03 -15.01
C ILE A 71 -3.94 -19.35 -16.17
N PRO A 72 -3.65 -20.36 -17.01
CA PRO A 72 -4.50 -20.71 -18.14
C PRO A 72 -5.87 -21.22 -17.69
N GLN A 73 -6.93 -20.96 -18.47
CA GLN A 73 -8.31 -21.27 -18.04
C GLN A 73 -8.54 -22.76 -17.78
N LYS A 74 -7.76 -23.63 -18.43
CA LYS A 74 -7.79 -25.08 -18.22
C LYS A 74 -7.32 -25.47 -16.81
N GLU A 75 -6.25 -24.86 -16.32
CA GLU A 75 -5.74 -25.09 -14.96
C GLU A 75 -6.66 -24.47 -13.92
N ILE A 76 -7.26 -23.31 -14.20
CA ILE A 76 -8.29 -22.69 -13.35
C ILE A 76 -9.49 -23.63 -13.19
N ALA A 77 -9.92 -24.27 -14.29
CA ALA A 77 -11.02 -25.24 -14.23
C ALA A 77 -10.69 -26.43 -13.34
N GLN A 78 -9.45 -26.94 -13.41
CA GLN A 78 -8.99 -28.03 -12.54
C GLN A 78 -8.87 -27.60 -11.07
N ALA A 79 -8.33 -26.40 -10.81
CA ALA A 79 -8.12 -25.89 -9.46
C ALA A 79 -9.43 -25.61 -8.71
N LEU A 80 -10.50 -25.27 -9.42
CA LEU A 80 -11.82 -24.94 -8.86
C LEU A 80 -12.87 -26.04 -9.11
N ASP A 81 -12.44 -27.23 -9.55
CA ASP A 81 -13.29 -28.40 -9.84
C ASP A 81 -14.45 -28.12 -10.85
N PHE A 82 -14.21 -27.24 -11.82
CA PHE A 82 -15.16 -26.98 -12.88
C PHE A 82 -15.06 -27.99 -14.02
N LYS A 83 -16.22 -28.45 -14.50
CA LYS A 83 -16.33 -29.50 -15.52
C LYS A 83 -15.78 -29.12 -16.90
N SER A 84 -15.59 -27.83 -17.20
CA SER A 84 -15.19 -27.40 -18.55
C SER A 84 -14.46 -26.07 -18.56
N GLU A 85 -13.42 -25.97 -19.40
CA GLU A 85 -12.70 -24.72 -19.67
C GLU A 85 -13.63 -23.63 -20.23
N ASN A 86 -14.58 -24.02 -21.09
CA ASN A 86 -15.58 -23.09 -21.64
C ASN A 86 -16.47 -22.47 -20.55
N TYR A 87 -16.75 -23.21 -19.47
CA TYR A 87 -17.47 -22.67 -18.33
C TYR A 87 -16.66 -21.58 -17.65
N VAL A 88 -15.37 -21.81 -17.41
CA VAL A 88 -14.47 -20.81 -16.83
C VAL A 88 -14.35 -19.57 -17.71
N LYS A 89 -14.23 -19.72 -19.04
CA LYS A 89 -14.19 -18.59 -19.98
C LYS A 89 -15.45 -17.73 -19.89
N LYS A 90 -16.63 -18.36 -19.92
CA LYS A 90 -17.92 -17.66 -19.79
C LYS A 90 -18.06 -17.01 -18.41
N ARG A 91 -17.70 -17.73 -17.36
CA ARG A 91 -17.80 -17.26 -15.98
C ARG A 91 -16.85 -16.08 -15.74
N LYS A 92 -15.61 -16.14 -16.22
CA LYS A 92 -14.64 -15.03 -16.20
C LYS A 92 -15.23 -13.78 -16.83
N HIS A 93 -15.80 -13.90 -18.03
CA HIS A 93 -16.42 -12.76 -18.71
C HIS A 93 -17.58 -12.17 -17.88
N ASN A 94 -18.50 -13.01 -17.42
CA ASN A 94 -19.63 -12.56 -16.60
C ASN A 94 -19.19 -11.91 -15.28
N CYS A 95 -18.18 -12.47 -14.59
CA CYS A 95 -17.66 -11.89 -13.36
C CYS A 95 -16.99 -10.53 -13.62
N LYS A 96 -16.30 -10.38 -14.76
CA LYS A 96 -15.71 -9.09 -15.17
C LYS A 96 -16.79 -8.05 -15.47
N GLU A 97 -17.80 -8.40 -16.26
CA GLU A 97 -18.91 -7.50 -16.58
C GLU A 97 -19.64 -7.07 -15.31
N LYS A 98 -19.94 -8.01 -14.41
CA LYS A 98 -20.57 -7.71 -13.12
C LYS A 98 -19.73 -6.75 -12.29
N LEU A 99 -18.42 -6.96 -12.22
CA LEU A 99 -17.52 -6.06 -11.50
C LEU A 99 -17.54 -4.64 -12.10
N ILE A 100 -17.52 -4.53 -13.43
CA ILE A 100 -17.58 -3.25 -14.14
C ILE A 100 -18.93 -2.56 -13.89
N GLU A 101 -20.03 -3.29 -13.93
CA GLU A 101 -21.37 -2.74 -13.67
C GLU A 101 -21.48 -2.19 -12.26
N MET A 102 -21.00 -2.93 -11.26
CA MET A 102 -20.99 -2.47 -9.86
C MET A 102 -20.11 -1.23 -9.67
N ILE A 103 -18.96 -1.18 -10.34
CA ILE A 103 -18.06 -0.02 -10.31
C ILE A 103 -18.70 1.20 -10.97
N LYS A 104 -19.37 1.03 -12.13
CA LYS A 104 -20.06 2.12 -12.85
C LYS A 104 -21.27 2.67 -12.09
N GLN A 105 -21.91 1.85 -11.27
CA GLN A 105 -23.01 2.27 -10.40
C GLN A 105 -22.53 3.04 -9.16
N ASP A 106 -21.22 3.02 -8.83
CA ASP A 106 -20.70 3.81 -7.72
C ASP A 106 -20.74 5.31 -8.06
N PRO A 107 -21.25 6.17 -7.17
CA PRO A 107 -21.26 7.62 -7.38
C PRO A 107 -19.86 8.22 -7.53
N GLN A 108 -18.80 7.55 -7.06
CA GLN A 108 -17.40 7.99 -7.21
C GLN A 108 -16.79 7.64 -8.57
N TYR A 109 -17.52 6.93 -9.44
CA TYR A 109 -17.03 6.57 -10.77
C TYR A 109 -16.77 7.82 -11.63
N PRO A 110 -17.72 8.72 -11.90
CA PRO A 110 -17.54 9.82 -12.86
C PRO A 110 -16.30 10.68 -12.55
N ASP A 111 -16.11 11.05 -11.28
CA ASP A 111 -15.00 11.90 -10.83
C ASP A 111 -13.60 11.30 -11.10
N LEU A 112 -13.48 9.97 -11.17
CA LEU A 112 -12.19 9.27 -11.35
C LEU A 112 -11.84 9.00 -12.82
N TRP A 113 -12.81 9.10 -13.74
CA TRP A 113 -12.64 8.75 -15.15
C TRP A 113 -12.84 9.94 -16.11
N ASP A 114 -13.28 11.10 -15.63
CA ASP A 114 -13.48 12.33 -16.42
C ASP A 114 -12.25 13.26 -16.52
N GLU A 115 -11.10 12.91 -15.93
CA GLU A 115 -9.88 13.72 -16.13
C GLU A 115 -9.28 13.44 -17.52
N PRO A 116 -9.18 14.47 -18.41
CA PRO A 116 -8.47 14.33 -19.66
C PRO A 116 -6.98 14.10 -19.37
N ASP A 117 -6.42 13.05 -19.97
CA ASP A 117 -4.98 12.81 -20.03
C ASP A 117 -4.29 14.13 -20.43
N THR A 118 -3.54 14.72 -19.50
CA THR A 118 -2.74 15.94 -19.74
C THR A 118 -1.36 15.58 -20.25
#